data_AF-A0A7R9U4T3-F1
#
_entry.id   AF-A0A7R9U4T3-F1
#
_cell.length_a   1.000
_cell.length_b   1.000
_cell.length_c   1.000
_cell.angle_alpha   90.00
_cell.angle_beta   90.00
_cell.angle_gamma   90.00
#
_symmetry.space_group_name_H-M   'P 1'
#
loop_
_entity.id
_entity.type
_entity.pdbx_description
1 polymer ?
#
loop_
_entity_poly.entity_id
_entity_poly.type
_entity_poly.pdbx_seq_one_letter_code
_entity_poly.pdbx_strand_id
1 'polypeptide(L)'
;EEIPRAEPHVGVAAQIPQNGYVGGFSGHTDIRQKPSAARGNMGRILVFFHSSTDCTRDMAAYVEEGAKSLPGHDVRLRSCADCQAEDVLWADGLAVGTPTNLGGIAWEMKKWWDEFATGHWDKVDGKLCTTFSSQGGHGGGAELSCMAMATVLLNFGFLFFGVTD
;
A
#
# COMPACT_ATOMS: atom_id res chain seq x y z
N GLU A 1 14.69 20.41 17.05
CA GLU A 1 14.23 19.02 16.88
C GLU A 1 14.88 18.52 15.61
N GLU A 2 15.81 17.58 15.73
CA GLU A 2 16.72 17.20 14.64
C GLU A 2 16.05 16.09 13.80
N ILE A 3 15.68 16.43 12.56
CA ILE A 3 15.06 15.49 11.63
C ILE A 3 16.12 14.44 11.27
N PRO A 4 15.88 13.13 11.48
CA PRO A 4 16.88 12.12 11.17
C PRO A 4 17.26 12.18 9.69
N ARG A 5 18.58 12.26 9.44
CA ARG A 5 19.14 12.42 8.09
C ARG A 5 18.95 11.13 7.31
N ALA A 6 18.27 11.20 6.16
CA ALA A 6 18.18 10.07 5.24
C ALA A 6 19.60 9.64 4.79
N GLU A 7 19.92 8.36 4.95
CA GLU A 7 21.15 7.75 4.44
C GLU A 7 21.10 7.72 2.90
N PRO A 8 22.15 8.17 2.19
CA PRO A 8 22.17 8.11 0.74
C PRO A 8 22.37 6.67 0.27
N HIS A 9 21.38 6.08 -0.40
CA HIS A 9 21.49 4.77 -1.03
C HIS A 9 21.66 4.92 -2.55
N VAL A 10 22.79 4.44 -3.08
CA VAL A 10 23.00 4.26 -4.53
C VAL A 10 22.31 2.95 -4.93
N GLY A 11 21.44 2.99 -5.94
CA GLY A 11 20.68 1.83 -6.39
C GLY A 11 21.55 0.62 -6.75
N VAL A 12 21.11 -0.54 -6.26
CA VAL A 12 21.50 -1.93 -6.57
C VAL A 12 22.81 -2.12 -7.36
N ALA A 13 23.88 -2.41 -6.62
CA ALA A 13 24.89 -3.37 -7.03
C ALA A 13 25.07 -4.38 -5.89
N ALA A 14 24.90 -5.67 -6.18
CA ALA A 14 25.18 -6.73 -5.24
C ALA A 14 26.65 -6.67 -4.82
N GLN A 15 26.94 -6.10 -3.65
CA GLN A 15 28.27 -6.05 -3.08
C GLN A 15 28.41 -7.17 -2.05
N ILE A 16 29.15 -8.20 -2.41
CA ILE A 16 29.63 -9.26 -1.51
C ILE A 16 30.52 -8.59 -0.45
N PRO A 17 30.27 -8.77 0.86
CA PRO A 17 31.04 -8.04 1.87
C PRO A 17 32.43 -8.66 2.04
N GLN A 18 33.46 -7.89 1.70
CA GLN A 18 34.84 -8.11 2.15
C GLN A 18 35.03 -7.30 3.45
N ASN A 19 35.17 -8.02 4.57
CA ASN A 19 35.60 -7.57 5.90
C ASN A 19 34.69 -6.57 6.69
N GLY A 20 34.07 -7.11 7.75
CA GLY A 20 34.53 -6.71 9.09
C GLY A 20 33.73 -5.69 9.89
N TYR A 21 32.44 -5.48 9.63
CA TYR A 21 31.56 -4.75 10.55
C TYR A 21 30.51 -5.68 11.18
N VAL A 22 30.72 -6.00 12.46
CA VAL A 22 29.74 -6.66 13.35
C VAL A 22 28.82 -5.59 13.94
N GLY A 23 27.89 -5.10 13.12
CA GLY A 23 26.68 -4.42 13.57
C GLY A 23 25.51 -5.34 13.26
N GLY A 24 24.80 -5.80 14.28
CA GLY A 24 23.77 -6.84 14.15
C GLY A 24 22.66 -6.44 13.19
N PHE A 25 22.67 -7.02 11.99
CA PHE A 25 21.46 -7.27 11.20
C PHE A 25 20.65 -8.37 11.90
N SER A 26 20.10 -8.05 13.08
CA SER A 26 19.03 -8.84 13.70
C SER A 26 17.71 -8.39 13.07
N GLY A 27 17.55 -8.71 11.81
CA GLY A 27 16.38 -8.40 11.01
C GLY A 27 16.35 -9.29 9.80
N HIS A 28 16.64 -10.59 9.97
CA HIS A 28 16.12 -11.58 9.04
C HIS A 28 14.62 -11.57 9.28
N THR A 29 13.89 -10.70 8.57
CA THR A 29 12.44 -10.81 8.47
C THR A 29 12.23 -12.17 7.84
N ASP A 30 11.88 -13.13 8.68
CA ASP A 30 11.56 -14.46 8.25
C ASP A 30 10.37 -14.31 7.30
N ILE A 31 10.62 -14.39 5.99
CA ILE A 31 9.56 -14.48 4.97
C ILE A 31 8.67 -15.71 5.20
N ARG A 32 9.07 -16.61 6.11
CA ARG A 32 8.24 -17.63 6.74
C ARG A 32 7.53 -17.09 7.97
N GLN A 33 7.07 -15.82 7.98
CA GLN A 33 5.91 -15.46 8.78
C GLN A 33 4.85 -16.50 8.41
N LYS A 34 4.68 -17.48 9.31
CA LYS A 34 3.79 -18.62 9.08
C LYS A 34 2.45 -18.00 8.71
N PRO A 35 1.84 -18.36 7.56
CA PRO A 35 0.46 -17.99 7.33
C PRO A 35 -0.29 -18.42 8.58
N SER A 36 -0.97 -17.46 9.23
CA SER A 36 -1.65 -17.63 10.51
C SER A 36 -2.40 -18.96 10.52
N ALA A 37 -1.77 -20.01 11.05
CA ALA A 37 -2.36 -21.33 11.12
C ALA A 37 -3.49 -21.25 12.14
N ALA A 38 -4.70 -21.60 11.70
CA ALA A 38 -5.98 -21.55 12.42
C ALA A 38 -6.77 -20.23 12.33
N ARG A 39 -7.16 -19.82 11.11
CA ARG A 39 -8.48 -19.17 10.90
C ARG A 39 -9.10 -19.75 9.64
N GLY A 40 -10.34 -20.22 9.72
CA GLY A 40 -11.05 -20.75 8.56
C GLY A 40 -11.12 -19.69 7.47
N ASN A 41 -10.37 -19.88 6.39
CA ASN A 41 -10.50 -19.37 5.02
C ASN A 41 -11.20 -18.00 4.81
N MET A 42 -10.95 -17.01 5.67
CA MET A 42 -11.50 -15.66 5.54
C MET A 42 -10.39 -14.67 5.19
N GLY A 43 -10.31 -14.25 3.93
CA GLY A 43 -9.37 -13.23 3.48
C GLY A 43 -9.79 -11.83 3.92
N ARG A 44 -8.85 -11.01 4.40
CA ARG A 44 -9.14 -9.65 4.87
C ARG A 44 -8.74 -8.63 3.82
N ILE A 45 -9.70 -7.90 3.27
CA ILE A 45 -9.49 -6.93 2.20
C ILE A 45 -9.77 -5.53 2.73
N LEU A 46 -8.84 -4.61 2.54
CA LEU A 46 -9.04 -3.19 2.81
C LEU A 46 -9.14 -2.42 1.49
N VAL A 47 -10.29 -1.78 1.27
CA VAL A 47 -10.45 -0.76 0.25
C VAL A 47 -10.18 0.59 0.90
N PHE A 48 -9.04 1.18 0.57
CA PHE A 48 -8.55 2.41 1.19
C PHE A 48 -8.50 3.52 0.15
N PHE A 49 -9.13 4.67 0.38
CA PHE A 49 -9.17 5.72 -0.63
C PHE A 49 -9.10 7.15 -0.07
N HIS A 50 -8.67 8.07 -0.92
CA HIS A 50 -8.95 9.51 -0.78
C HIS A 50 -9.89 9.95 -1.89
N SER A 51 -10.76 10.94 -1.64
CA SER A 51 -11.59 11.56 -2.68
C SER A 51 -11.87 13.03 -2.37
N SER A 52 -11.78 13.89 -3.38
CA SER A 52 -12.05 15.32 -3.27
C SER A 52 -13.45 15.72 -3.78
N THR A 53 -13.96 15.01 -4.80
CA THR A 53 -15.26 15.26 -5.45
C THR A 53 -16.04 13.96 -5.66
N ASP A 54 -15.87 13.01 -4.75
CA ASP A 54 -16.68 11.80 -4.65
C ASP A 54 -16.45 10.72 -5.73
N CYS A 55 -15.93 11.06 -6.92
CA CYS A 55 -15.68 10.10 -7.99
C CYS A 55 -14.85 8.89 -7.53
N THR A 56 -13.77 9.14 -6.78
CA THR A 56 -12.90 8.07 -6.25
C THR A 56 -13.60 7.25 -5.15
N ARG A 57 -14.49 7.88 -4.37
CA ARG A 57 -15.30 7.17 -3.37
C ARG A 57 -16.29 6.24 -4.05
N ASP A 58 -16.95 6.70 -5.11
CA ASP A 58 -17.90 5.88 -5.86
C ASP A 58 -17.19 4.68 -6.50
N MET A 59 -15.99 4.89 -7.06
CA MET A 59 -15.12 3.79 -7.50
C MET A 59 -14.79 2.83 -6.35
N ALA A 60 -14.42 3.35 -5.18
CA ALA A 60 -14.10 2.53 -4.02
C ALA A 60 -15.31 1.69 -3.56
N ALA A 61 -16.53 2.20 -3.70
CA ALA A 61 -17.76 1.44 -3.43
C ALA A 61 -17.92 0.26 -4.41
N TYR A 62 -17.66 0.46 -5.71
CA TYR A 62 -17.67 -0.65 -6.68
C TYR A 62 -16.57 -1.69 -6.41
N VAL A 63 -15.37 -1.25 -5.99
CA VAL A 63 -14.30 -2.18 -5.59
C VAL A 63 -14.73 -2.98 -4.35
N GLU A 64 -15.36 -2.32 -3.37
CA GLU A 64 -15.88 -2.97 -2.17
C GLU A 64 -16.96 -4.00 -2.52
N GLU A 65 -17.91 -3.65 -3.38
CA GLU A 65 -18.95 -4.55 -3.88
C GLU A 65 -18.34 -5.79 -4.57
N GLY A 66 -17.37 -5.57 -5.46
CA GLY A 66 -16.65 -6.64 -6.15
C GLY A 66 -15.92 -7.57 -5.17
N ALA A 67 -15.24 -7.01 -4.17
CA ALA A 67 -14.55 -7.80 -3.14
C ALA A 67 -15.54 -8.60 -2.27
N LYS A 68 -16.69 -8.01 -1.90
CA LYS A 68 -17.75 -8.67 -1.11
C LYS A 68 -18.48 -9.76 -1.87
N SER A 69 -18.45 -9.74 -3.21
CA SER A 69 -19.08 -10.78 -4.03
C SER A 69 -18.43 -12.16 -3.87
N LEU A 70 -17.18 -12.21 -3.39
CA LEU A 70 -16.44 -13.45 -3.17
C LEU A 70 -16.70 -13.99 -1.74
N PRO A 71 -17.17 -15.25 -1.60
CA PRO A 71 -17.39 -15.84 -0.29
C PRO A 71 -16.08 -15.98 0.48
N GLY A 72 -16.14 -15.87 1.81
CA GLY A 72 -14.96 -15.99 2.67
C GLY A 72 -14.03 -14.78 2.60
N HIS A 73 -14.55 -13.57 2.39
CA HIS A 73 -13.76 -12.35 2.52
C HIS A 73 -14.45 -11.36 3.47
N ASP A 74 -13.68 -10.82 4.40
CA ASP A 74 -14.07 -9.68 5.24
C ASP A 74 -13.50 -8.41 4.60
N VAL A 75 -14.37 -7.46 4.29
CA VAL A 75 -14.00 -6.26 3.51
C VAL A 75 -14.28 -5.01 4.33
N ARG A 76 -13.26 -4.15 4.45
CA ARG A 76 -13.39 -2.83 5.06
C ARG A 76 -13.21 -1.75 4.01
N LEU A 77 -14.10 -0.76 4.00
CA LEU A 77 -13.96 0.48 3.25
C LEU A 77 -13.54 1.62 4.18
N ARG A 78 -12.45 2.31 3.86
CA ARG A 78 -11.92 3.42 4.67
C ARG A 78 -11.48 4.59 3.81
N SER A 79 -11.81 5.80 4.25
CA SER A 79 -11.28 7.04 3.70
C SER A 79 -9.95 7.39 4.39
N CYS A 80 -9.12 8.27 3.82
CA CYS A 80 -7.94 8.83 4.53
C CYS A 80 -8.28 9.51 5.86
N ALA A 81 -9.50 10.01 6.05
CA ALA A 81 -9.90 10.64 7.30
C ALA A 81 -10.20 9.61 8.41
N ASP A 82 -10.64 8.40 8.02
CA ASP A 82 -11.10 7.37 8.97
C ASP A 82 -10.13 6.20 9.13
N CYS A 83 -9.24 5.99 8.16
CA CYS A 83 -8.30 4.86 8.14
C CYS A 83 -7.26 4.97 9.26
N GLN A 84 -7.13 3.90 10.04
CA GLN A 84 -6.13 3.79 11.10
C GLN A 84 -5.03 2.79 10.71
N ALA A 85 -3.88 2.85 11.39
CA ALA A 85 -2.76 1.94 11.14
C ALA A 85 -3.18 0.47 11.30
N GLU A 86 -4.07 0.19 12.25
CA GLU A 86 -4.61 -1.13 12.55
C GLU A 86 -5.40 -1.72 11.38
N ASP A 87 -6.03 -0.88 10.53
CA ASP A 87 -6.75 -1.36 9.35
C ASP A 87 -5.77 -1.96 8.32
N VAL A 88 -4.61 -1.32 8.10
CA VAL A 88 -3.57 -1.83 7.19
C VAL A 88 -2.89 -3.07 7.78
N LEU A 89 -2.63 -3.08 9.08
CA LEU A 89 -2.07 -4.26 9.77
C LEU A 89 -3.05 -5.45 9.72
N TRP A 90 -4.34 -5.18 9.84
CA TRP A 90 -5.40 -6.18 9.77
C TRP A 90 -5.56 -6.79 8.37
N ALA A 91 -5.35 -6.02 7.30
CA ALA A 91 -5.59 -6.47 5.93
C ALA A 91 -4.56 -7.51 5.45
N ASP A 92 -5.00 -8.49 4.68
CA ASP A 92 -4.13 -9.40 3.91
C ASP A 92 -3.88 -8.84 2.50
N GLY A 93 -4.85 -8.08 1.95
CA GLY A 93 -4.73 -7.40 0.68
C GLY A 93 -5.40 -6.02 0.68
N LEU A 94 -4.89 -5.10 -0.14
CA LEU A 94 -5.34 -3.72 -0.21
C LEU A 94 -5.69 -3.29 -1.64
N ALA A 95 -6.80 -2.59 -1.80
CA ALA A 95 -7.10 -1.80 -3.00
C ALA A 95 -7.03 -0.32 -2.63
N VAL A 96 -6.05 0.41 -3.18
CA VAL A 96 -5.78 1.80 -2.79
C VAL A 96 -6.23 2.77 -3.89
N GLY A 97 -7.12 3.70 -3.52
CA GLY A 97 -7.76 4.66 -4.41
C GLY A 97 -7.30 6.10 -4.19
N THR A 98 -6.96 6.81 -5.25
CA THR A 98 -6.65 8.25 -5.17
C THR A 98 -7.12 8.99 -6.41
N PRO A 99 -7.62 10.24 -6.31
CA PRO A 99 -7.83 11.06 -7.49
C PRO A 99 -6.49 11.35 -8.17
N THR A 100 -6.54 11.56 -9.49
CA THR A 100 -5.41 12.00 -10.29
C THR A 100 -5.14 13.48 -10.06
N ASN A 101 -4.10 13.77 -9.27
CA ASN A 101 -3.66 15.14 -9.02
C ASN A 101 -2.36 15.39 -9.78
N LEU A 102 -2.46 16.07 -10.92
CA LEU A 102 -1.33 16.41 -11.81
C LEU A 102 -0.45 15.19 -12.18
N GLY A 103 -1.08 14.05 -12.49
CA GLY A 103 -0.39 12.80 -12.82
C GLY A 103 0.23 12.07 -11.62
N GLY A 104 0.03 12.59 -10.40
CA GLY A 104 0.44 11.96 -9.14
C GLY A 104 -0.76 11.56 -8.28
N ILE A 105 -0.47 11.26 -7.02
CA ILE A 105 -1.48 10.92 -6.01
C ILE A 105 -1.92 12.18 -5.23
N ALA A 106 -3.05 12.10 -4.53
CA ALA A 106 -3.48 13.15 -3.63
C ALA A 106 -2.46 13.36 -2.50
N TRP A 107 -2.25 14.62 -2.09
CA TRP A 107 -1.27 14.93 -1.05
C TRP A 107 -1.69 14.34 0.29
N GLU A 108 -2.99 14.25 0.57
CA GLU A 108 -3.55 13.60 1.76
C GLU A 108 -3.22 12.11 1.79
N MET A 109 -3.32 11.44 0.63
CA MET A 109 -2.96 10.03 0.49
C MET A 109 -1.45 9.85 0.74
N LYS A 110 -0.61 10.70 0.13
CA LYS A 110 0.84 10.65 0.35
C LYS A 110 1.20 10.90 1.81
N LYS A 111 0.60 11.92 2.42
CA LYS A 111 0.80 12.27 3.84
C LYS A 111 0.45 11.10 4.76
N TRP A 112 -0.70 10.45 4.55
CA TRP A 112 -1.13 9.31 5.36
C TRP A 112 -0.09 8.17 5.33
N TRP A 113 0.41 7.83 4.14
CA TRP A 113 1.44 6.80 4.00
C TRP A 113 2.79 7.20 4.61
N ASP A 114 3.18 8.47 4.52
CA ASP A 114 4.41 8.98 5.15
C ASP A 114 4.34 8.93 6.68
N GLU A 115 3.19 9.28 7.23
CA GLU A 115 2.94 9.19 8.67
C GLU A 115 2.87 7.72 9.11
N PHE A 116 2.19 6.84 8.35
CA PHE A 116 2.13 5.41 8.61
C PHE A 116 3.52 4.75 8.58
N ALA A 117 4.39 5.15 7.64
CA ALA A 117 5.76 4.66 7.54
C ALA A 117 6.53 4.83 8.85
N THR A 118 6.21 5.87 9.62
CA THR A 118 6.78 6.12 10.95
C THR A 118 6.32 5.02 11.92
N GLY A 119 7.14 3.97 12.01
CA GLY A 119 6.94 2.84 12.92
C GLY A 119 6.26 1.61 12.32
N HIS A 120 5.87 1.61 11.03
CA HIS A 120 5.23 0.46 10.39
C HIS A 120 5.81 0.04 9.04
N TRP A 121 6.83 0.76 8.54
CA TRP A 121 7.40 0.52 7.21
C TRP A 121 7.86 -0.93 6.95
N ASP A 122 8.48 -1.55 7.96
CA ASP A 122 9.03 -2.92 7.93
C ASP A 122 8.08 -4.00 8.49
N LYS A 123 6.82 -3.63 8.77
CA LYS A 123 5.84 -4.51 9.45
C LYS A 123 4.80 -5.10 8.51
N VAL A 124 4.82 -4.71 7.25
CA VAL A 124 3.71 -4.95 6.31
C VAL A 124 4.12 -5.59 4.99
N ASP A 125 5.39 -6.00 4.88
CA ASP A 125 5.91 -6.76 3.74
C ASP A 125 5.06 -7.99 3.41
N GLY A 126 4.93 -8.29 2.11
CA GLY A 126 4.26 -9.49 1.61
C GLY A 126 2.73 -9.39 1.50
N LYS A 127 2.11 -8.26 1.89
CA LYS A 127 0.68 -8.01 1.63
C LYS A 127 0.42 -7.80 0.13
N LEU A 128 -0.74 -8.24 -0.35
CA LEU A 128 -1.16 -8.01 -1.74
C LEU A 128 -1.66 -6.58 -1.93
N CYS A 129 -1.43 -5.98 -3.09
CA CYS A 129 -2.04 -4.70 -3.39
C CYS A 129 -2.40 -4.46 -4.86
N THR A 130 -3.39 -3.60 -5.06
CA THR A 130 -3.75 -3.02 -6.34
C THR A 130 -4.17 -1.56 -6.13
N THR A 131 -4.24 -0.78 -7.21
CA THR A 131 -4.51 0.65 -7.15
C THR A 131 -5.54 1.07 -8.18
N PHE A 132 -6.35 2.07 -7.85
CA PHE A 132 -7.31 2.67 -8.77
C PHE A 132 -7.29 4.20 -8.66
N SER A 133 -7.69 4.87 -9.74
CA SER A 133 -7.68 6.33 -9.78
C SER A 133 -8.80 6.89 -10.62
N SER A 134 -9.36 8.02 -10.19
CA SER A 134 -10.32 8.81 -10.97
C SER A 134 -9.63 10.03 -11.58
N GLN A 135 -9.91 10.31 -12.85
CA GLN A 135 -9.36 11.44 -13.60
C GLN A 135 -10.47 12.34 -14.16
N GLY A 136 -10.14 13.60 -14.47
CA GLY A 136 -11.10 14.55 -15.03
C GLY A 136 -11.48 14.29 -16.50
N GLY A 137 -10.67 13.53 -17.24
CA GLY A 137 -10.91 13.20 -18.62
C GLY A 137 -10.00 12.08 -19.11
N HIS A 138 -10.35 11.46 -20.23
CA HIS A 138 -9.55 10.39 -20.82
C HIS A 138 -8.18 10.92 -21.23
N GLY A 139 -7.11 10.16 -20.96
CA GLY A 139 -5.73 10.64 -21.11
C GLY A 139 -5.27 11.62 -20.02
N GLY A 140 -6.06 11.81 -18.95
CA GLY A 140 -5.76 12.72 -17.84
C GLY A 140 -4.73 12.21 -16.84
N GLY A 141 -4.20 10.99 -17.03
CA GLY A 141 -3.11 10.43 -16.23
C GLY A 141 -3.53 9.48 -15.12
N ALA A 142 -4.73 8.90 -15.14
CA ALA A 142 -5.16 7.90 -14.13
C ALA A 142 -4.17 6.75 -13.98
N GLU A 143 -3.66 6.22 -15.10
CA GLU A 143 -2.66 5.15 -15.10
C GLU A 143 -1.35 5.59 -14.43
N LEU A 144 -0.92 6.84 -14.66
CA LEU A 144 0.28 7.40 -14.02
C LEU A 144 0.08 7.56 -12.51
N SER A 145 -1.11 8.00 -12.07
CA SER A 145 -1.45 8.06 -10.65
C SER A 145 -1.50 6.69 -10.00
N CYS A 146 -2.02 5.67 -10.70
CA CYS A 146 -1.95 4.28 -10.24
C CYS A 146 -0.49 3.82 -10.09
N MET A 147 0.37 4.09 -11.06
CA MET A 147 1.81 3.74 -10.98
C MET A 147 2.53 4.50 -9.85
N ALA A 148 2.21 5.78 -9.64
CA ALA A 148 2.74 6.57 -8.53
C ALA A 148 2.30 5.98 -7.18
N MET A 149 1.03 5.57 -7.05
CA MET A 149 0.53 4.91 -5.84
C MET A 149 1.21 3.53 -5.65
N ALA A 150 1.33 2.74 -6.72
CA ALA A 150 1.99 1.45 -6.70
C ALA A 150 3.44 1.57 -6.22
N THR A 151 4.15 2.63 -6.61
CA THR A 151 5.54 2.89 -6.20
C THR A 151 5.65 3.06 -4.68
N VAL A 152 4.69 3.76 -4.06
CA VAL A 152 4.64 3.88 -2.59
C VAL A 152 4.41 2.50 -1.96
N LEU A 153 3.45 1.72 -2.44
CA LEU A 153 3.13 0.41 -1.87
C LEU A 153 4.26 -0.62 -2.03
N LEU A 154 4.94 -0.59 -3.18
CA LEU A 154 6.13 -1.40 -3.43
C LEU A 154 7.28 -1.04 -2.48
N ASN A 155 7.39 0.23 -2.08
CA ASN A 155 8.38 0.65 -1.09
C ASN A 155 8.11 0.05 0.31
N PHE A 156 6.86 -0.26 0.65
CA PHE A 156 6.46 -1.02 1.85
C PHE A 156 6.57 -2.56 1.68
N GLY A 157 7.15 -3.04 0.58
CA GLY A 157 7.31 -4.48 0.34
C GLY A 157 6.01 -5.20 -0.07
N PHE A 158 5.01 -4.49 -0.59
CA PHE A 158 3.77 -5.10 -1.04
C PHE A 158 3.95 -5.80 -2.39
N LEU A 159 3.12 -6.81 -2.65
CA LEU A 159 3.04 -7.51 -3.92
C LEU A 159 1.95 -6.88 -4.78
N PHE A 160 2.36 -6.05 -5.74
CA PHE A 160 1.46 -5.31 -6.62
C PHE A 160 0.99 -6.14 -7.81
N PHE A 161 -0.29 -6.02 -8.16
CA PHE A 161 -0.84 -6.54 -9.41
C PHE A 161 -1.82 -5.56 -10.06
N GLY A 162 -1.87 -5.62 -11.39
CA GLY A 162 -2.90 -4.99 -12.22
C GLY A 162 -3.78 -6.05 -12.88
N VAL A 163 -4.93 -5.62 -13.36
CA VAL A 163 -5.84 -6.45 -14.17
C VAL A 163 -5.95 -5.77 -15.53
N THR A 164 -5.94 -6.56 -16.60
CA THR A 164 -6.19 -6.04 -17.95
C THR A 164 -7.65 -5.65 -18.09
N ASP A 165 -7.91 -4.64 -18.91
CA ASP A 165 -9.23 -4.45 -19.54
C ASP A 165 -9.76 -5.77 -20.13
#